data_AF-A0A7C5SBV4-F1
#
_entry.id   AF-A0A7C5SBV4-F1
#
_cell.length_a   1.000
_cell.length_b   1.000
_cell.length_c   1.000
_cell.angle_alpha   90.00
_cell.angle_beta   90.00
_cell.angle_gamma   90.00
#
_symmetry.space_group_name_H-M   'P 1'
#
loop_
_entity.id
_entity.type
_entity.pdbx_description
1 polymer ?
#
loop_
_entity_poly.entity_id
_entity_poly.type
_entity_poly.pdbx_seq_one_letter_code
_entity_poly.pdbx_strand_id
1 'polypeptide(L)'
;ASKRGYKDIEDASVAGLIHDIGKVALSLCYPKEYGQVVSEAEEKGDYIIVHEKEVLGITHDTAGLWIASKWHFPSQLVEAIGYHHRPSRASGYMLLTSIIHLADSVVKMMGVGYSGDPFVHPVDKQAWQLIGFDRKEMFELFRDMERGLSEYEGPIF
;
A
#
# COMPACT_ATOMS: atom_id res chain seq x y z
N ALA A 1 6.04 -7.81 9.37
CA ALA A 1 6.21 -7.29 10.74
C ALA A 1 6.91 -8.31 11.67
N SER A 2 6.31 -9.48 11.95
CA SER A 2 6.80 -10.44 12.96
C SER A 2 8.22 -10.96 12.69
N LYS A 3 8.55 -11.34 11.44
CA LYS A 3 9.91 -11.77 11.03
C LYS A 3 10.99 -10.70 11.21
N ARG A 4 10.63 -9.45 11.52
CA ARG A 4 11.55 -8.33 11.73
C ARG A 4 11.49 -7.75 13.15
N GLY A 5 10.82 -8.44 14.06
CA GLY A 5 10.72 -8.02 15.46
C GLY A 5 10.06 -6.65 15.65
N TYR A 6 9.22 -6.22 14.69
CA TYR A 6 8.38 -5.04 14.87
C TYR A 6 7.43 -5.33 16.04
N LYS A 7 7.48 -4.48 17.08
CA LYS A 7 6.84 -4.79 18.37
C LYS A 7 5.32 -4.74 18.29
N ASP A 8 4.79 -3.77 17.55
CA ASP A 8 3.37 -3.46 17.50
C ASP A 8 2.76 -4.06 16.21
N ILE A 9 2.53 -5.38 16.23
CA ILE A 9 2.02 -6.12 15.05
C ILE A 9 0.60 -5.65 14.69
N GLU A 10 -0.18 -5.28 15.69
CA GLU A 10 -1.52 -4.72 15.56
C GLU A 10 -1.47 -3.40 14.79
N ASP A 11 -0.52 -2.52 15.10
CA ASP A 11 -0.33 -1.26 14.39
C ASP A 11 0.10 -1.48 12.93
N ALA A 12 0.93 -2.49 12.66
CA ALA A 12 1.27 -2.88 11.29
C ALA A 12 0.05 -3.40 10.52
N SER A 13 -0.84 -4.12 11.19
CA SER A 13 -2.09 -4.61 10.60
C SER A 13 -3.05 -3.47 10.30
N VAL A 14 -3.20 -2.52 11.23
CA VAL A 14 -4.00 -1.31 11.04
C VAL A 14 -3.44 -0.47 9.91
N ALA A 15 -2.12 -0.22 9.89
CA ALA A 15 -1.46 0.51 8.80
C ALA A 15 -1.69 -0.16 7.45
N GLY A 16 -1.59 -1.49 7.36
CA GLY A 16 -1.89 -2.25 6.15
C GLY A 16 -3.34 -2.10 5.69
N LEU A 17 -4.29 -2.07 6.62
CA LEU A 17 -5.71 -1.90 6.30
C LEU A 17 -6.03 -0.49 5.74
N ILE A 18 -5.37 0.54 6.25
CA ILE A 18 -5.72 1.94 5.97
C ILE A 18 -4.74 2.66 5.03
N HIS A 19 -3.68 2.01 4.57
CA HIS A 19 -2.62 2.66 3.77
C HIS A 19 -3.17 3.38 2.53
N ASP A 20 -4.22 2.82 1.92
CA ASP A 20 -4.87 3.31 0.71
C ASP A 20 -6.15 4.11 0.99
N ILE A 21 -6.38 4.60 2.22
CA ILE A 21 -7.57 5.40 2.59
C ILE A 21 -7.78 6.63 1.67
N GLY A 22 -6.70 7.15 1.08
CA GLY A 22 -6.78 8.22 0.09
C GLY A 22 -7.60 7.85 -1.14
N LYS A 23 -7.54 6.60 -1.63
CA LYS A 23 -8.35 6.13 -2.77
C LYS A 23 -9.84 6.17 -2.45
N VAL A 24 -10.21 5.78 -1.22
CA VAL A 24 -11.60 5.85 -0.74
C VAL A 24 -12.07 7.31 -0.71
N ALA A 25 -11.27 8.21 -0.15
CA ALA A 25 -11.63 9.61 -0.07
C ALA A 25 -11.77 10.27 -1.46
N LEU A 26 -10.80 10.03 -2.35
CA LEU A 26 -10.82 10.58 -3.70
C LEU A 26 -12.01 10.06 -4.51
N SER A 27 -12.33 8.76 -4.42
CA SER A 27 -13.48 8.18 -5.13
C SER A 27 -14.83 8.67 -4.60
N LEU A 28 -14.95 8.95 -3.30
CA LEU A 28 -16.18 9.51 -2.72
C LEU A 28 -16.34 11.00 -3.01
N CYS A 29 -15.27 11.78 -2.97
CA CYS A 29 -15.32 13.23 -3.18
C CYS A 29 -15.38 13.62 -4.67
N TYR A 30 -14.76 12.83 -5.55
CA TYR A 30 -14.62 13.11 -6.98
C TYR A 30 -14.98 11.87 -7.82
N PRO A 31 -16.21 11.32 -7.69
CA PRO A 31 -16.55 10.02 -8.28
C PRO A 31 -16.42 9.98 -9.81
N LYS A 32 -16.73 11.10 -10.49
CA LYS A 32 -16.63 11.18 -11.95
C LYS A 32 -15.18 11.18 -12.41
N GLU A 33 -14.36 12.03 -11.80
CA GLU A 33 -12.95 12.19 -12.11
C GLU A 33 -12.17 10.94 -11.70
N TYR A 34 -12.50 10.33 -10.57
CA TYR A 34 -11.86 9.09 -10.14
C TYR A 34 -12.24 7.91 -11.05
N GLY A 35 -13.48 7.89 -11.58
CA GLY A 35 -13.85 6.96 -12.65
C GLY A 35 -13.00 7.15 -13.92
N GLN A 36 -12.71 8.39 -14.29
CA GLN A 36 -11.79 8.70 -15.40
C GLN A 36 -10.35 8.25 -15.08
N VAL A 37 -9.85 8.46 -13.87
CA VAL A 37 -8.54 7.99 -13.41
C VAL A 37 -8.39 6.48 -13.62
N VAL A 38 -9.38 5.70 -13.18
CA VAL A 38 -9.36 4.23 -13.32
C VAL A 38 -9.40 3.82 -14.79
N SER A 39 -10.32 4.40 -15.59
CA SER A 39 -10.43 4.10 -17.02
C SER A 39 -9.13 4.41 -17.78
N GLU A 40 -8.51 5.56 -17.52
CA GLU A 40 -7.27 5.94 -18.20
C GLU A 40 -6.10 5.04 -17.80
N ALA A 41 -6.00 4.67 -16.52
CA ALA A 41 -4.97 3.75 -16.02
C ALA A 41 -5.08 2.37 -16.70
N GLU A 42 -6.30 1.83 -16.79
CA GLU A 42 -6.57 0.55 -17.45
C GLU A 42 -6.27 0.61 -18.95
N GLU A 43 -6.74 1.65 -19.65
CA GLU A 43 -6.55 1.81 -21.10
C GLU A 43 -5.08 1.98 -21.51
N LYS A 44 -4.31 2.73 -20.71
CA LYS A 44 -2.89 3.01 -20.97
C LYS A 44 -1.96 1.93 -20.40
N GLY A 45 -2.44 1.10 -19.48
CA GLY A 45 -1.64 0.12 -18.77
C GLY A 45 -0.56 0.76 -17.91
N ASP A 46 -0.92 1.80 -17.16
CA ASP A 46 -0.01 2.55 -16.28
C ASP A 46 -0.51 2.57 -14.82
N TYR A 47 0.33 3.02 -13.90
CA TYR A 47 0.02 3.09 -12.47
C TYR A 47 -1.06 4.14 -12.18
N ILE A 48 -2.06 3.78 -11.36
CA ILE A 48 -3.19 4.68 -11.03
C ILE A 48 -2.71 6.04 -10.48
N ILE A 49 -1.60 6.04 -9.72
CA ILE A 49 -1.05 7.24 -9.09
C ILE A 49 -0.62 8.31 -10.11
N VAL A 50 -0.24 7.90 -11.32
CA VAL A 50 0.09 8.83 -12.41
C VAL A 50 -1.16 9.57 -12.85
N HIS A 51 -2.26 8.85 -13.09
CA HIS A 51 -3.51 9.44 -13.54
C HIS A 51 -4.26 10.19 -12.45
N GLU A 52 -4.15 9.79 -11.19
CA GLU A 52 -4.61 10.62 -10.06
C GLU A 52 -3.95 11.99 -10.11
N LYS A 53 -2.63 12.04 -10.33
CA LYS A 53 -1.91 13.30 -10.41
C LYS A 53 -2.33 14.14 -11.62
N GLU A 54 -2.55 13.51 -12.78
CA GLU A 54 -2.93 14.19 -14.01
C GLU A 54 -4.36 14.74 -13.98
N VAL A 55 -5.32 13.94 -13.49
CA VAL A 55 -6.76 14.27 -13.52
C VAL A 55 -7.18 15.08 -12.29
N LEU A 56 -6.71 14.70 -11.09
CA LEU A 56 -7.13 15.31 -9.82
C LEU A 56 -6.11 16.33 -9.27
N GLY A 57 -4.88 16.35 -9.79
CA GLY A 57 -3.81 17.20 -9.29
C GLY A 57 -3.20 16.73 -7.97
N ILE A 58 -3.70 15.64 -7.39
CA ILE A 58 -3.27 15.03 -6.12
C ILE A 58 -3.33 13.50 -6.24
N THR A 59 -2.45 12.82 -5.51
CA THR A 59 -2.34 11.36 -5.47
C THR A 59 -2.96 10.80 -4.18
N HIS A 60 -3.36 9.53 -4.17
CA HIS A 60 -3.99 8.91 -3.01
C HIS A 60 -3.09 8.88 -1.78
N ASP A 61 -1.78 8.67 -1.93
CA ASP A 61 -0.83 8.73 -0.82
C ASP A 61 -0.79 10.13 -0.18
N THR A 62 -0.82 11.19 -0.99
CA THR A 62 -0.86 12.58 -0.52
C THR A 62 -2.20 12.92 0.12
N ALA A 63 -3.31 12.47 -0.47
CA ALA A 63 -4.64 12.66 0.11
C ALA A 63 -4.78 11.91 1.45
N GLY A 64 -4.31 10.66 1.51
CA GLY A 64 -4.29 9.84 2.71
C GLY A 64 -3.42 10.45 3.81
N LEU A 65 -2.23 10.96 3.47
CA LEU A 65 -1.37 11.69 4.41
C LEU A 65 -2.10 12.87 5.04
N TRP A 66 -2.79 13.68 4.22
CA TRP A 66 -3.54 14.83 4.69
C TRP A 66 -4.69 14.42 5.62
N ILE A 67 -5.47 13.40 5.24
CA ILE A 67 -6.58 12.87 6.05
C ILE A 67 -6.07 12.35 7.39
N ALA A 68 -5.07 11.47 7.38
CA ALA A 68 -4.49 10.89 8.59
C ALA A 68 -3.95 11.98 9.54
N SER A 69 -3.28 13.01 8.97
CA SER A 69 -2.79 14.15 9.74
C SER A 69 -3.93 14.97 10.35
N LYS A 70 -5.00 15.22 9.59
CA LYS A 70 -6.16 15.99 10.04
C LYS A 70 -6.99 15.27 11.09
N TRP A 71 -7.04 13.95 11.04
CA TRP A 71 -7.71 13.11 12.04
C TRP A 71 -6.83 12.80 13.26
N HIS A 72 -5.62 13.37 13.31
CA HIS A 72 -4.68 13.18 14.41
C HIS A 72 -4.30 11.71 14.65
N PHE A 73 -4.15 10.94 13.57
CA PHE A 73 -3.61 9.59 13.67
C PHE A 73 -2.19 9.62 14.23
N PRO A 74 -1.76 8.55 14.93
CA PRO A 74 -0.36 8.38 15.32
C PRO A 74 0.60 8.61 14.15
N SER A 75 1.71 9.28 14.40
CA SER A 75 2.73 9.65 13.39
C SER A 75 3.21 8.46 12.56
N GLN A 76 3.28 7.26 13.14
CA GLN A 76 3.64 6.04 12.43
C GLN A 76 2.63 5.68 11.34
N LEU A 77 1.33 5.85 11.59
CA LEU A 77 0.28 5.60 10.61
C LEU A 77 0.28 6.70 9.55
N VAL A 78 0.47 7.96 9.96
CA VAL A 78 0.58 9.10 9.03
C VAL A 78 1.73 8.87 8.03
N GLU A 79 2.91 8.48 8.49
CA GLU A 79 4.05 8.18 7.61
C GLU A 79 3.84 6.90 6.78
N ALA A 80 3.23 5.85 7.35
CA ALA A 80 2.94 4.62 6.61
C ALA A 80 1.96 4.90 5.44
N ILE A 81 0.89 5.66 5.70
CA ILE A 81 -0.09 6.05 4.68
C ILE A 81 0.55 6.97 3.63
N GLY A 82 1.25 8.01 4.05
CA GLY A 82 1.74 9.03 3.11
C GLY A 82 2.96 8.63 2.29
N TYR A 83 3.72 7.63 2.74
CA TYR A 83 4.99 7.26 2.13
C TYR A 83 5.08 5.78 1.75
N HIS A 84 3.99 5.00 1.74
CA HIS A 84 4.06 3.58 1.37
C HIS A 84 4.58 3.34 -0.06
N HIS A 85 4.42 4.27 -1.00
CA HIS A 85 5.05 4.18 -2.33
C HIS A 85 6.54 4.55 -2.33
N ARG A 86 7.01 5.29 -1.31
CA ARG A 86 8.41 5.75 -1.18
C ARG A 86 8.87 5.73 0.29
N PRO A 87 9.04 4.54 0.90
CA PRO A 87 9.36 4.43 2.33
C PRO A 87 10.62 5.18 2.75
N SER A 88 11.57 5.36 1.83
CA SER A 88 12.79 6.16 2.03
C SER A 88 12.53 7.62 2.42
N ARG A 89 11.30 8.15 2.24
CA ARG A 89 10.90 9.49 2.68
C ARG A 89 10.34 9.54 4.11
N ALA A 90 10.04 8.40 4.72
CA ALA A 90 9.59 8.33 6.10
C ALA A 90 10.75 8.67 7.04
N SER A 91 10.50 9.58 8.00
CA SER A 91 11.56 10.16 8.81
C SER A 91 11.73 9.46 10.16
N GLY A 92 10.61 9.01 10.76
CA GLY A 92 10.60 8.35 12.06
C GLY A 92 10.25 6.87 11.99
N TYR A 93 9.52 6.44 10.95
CA TYR A 93 8.86 5.13 10.92
C TYR A 93 9.15 4.33 9.64
N MET A 94 10.33 4.52 9.05
CA MET A 94 10.76 3.85 7.82
C MET A 94 10.61 2.33 7.85
N LEU A 95 10.83 1.67 9.00
CA LEU A 95 10.65 0.22 9.11
C LEU A 95 9.17 -0.19 8.91
N LEU A 96 8.23 0.50 9.58
CA LEU A 96 6.81 0.24 9.40
C LEU A 96 6.38 0.53 7.96
N THR A 97 6.75 1.69 7.42
CA THR A 97 6.43 2.07 6.05
C THR A 97 6.98 1.07 5.03
N SER A 98 8.19 0.53 5.27
CA SER A 98 8.79 -0.51 4.43
C SER A 98 8.06 -1.85 4.54
N ILE A 99 7.55 -2.20 5.72
CA ILE A 99 6.69 -3.39 5.90
C ILE A 99 5.42 -3.24 5.06
N ILE A 100 4.75 -2.08 5.12
CA ILE A 100 3.52 -1.83 4.36
C ILE A 100 3.78 -1.84 2.84
N HIS A 101 4.85 -1.17 2.41
CA HIS A 101 5.28 -1.14 1.02
C HIS A 101 5.51 -2.54 0.43
N LEU A 102 6.24 -3.40 1.15
CA LEU A 102 6.45 -4.77 0.70
C LEU A 102 5.18 -5.61 0.79
N ALA A 103 4.37 -5.44 1.83
CA ALA A 103 3.11 -6.15 1.93
C ALA A 103 2.20 -5.87 0.72
N ASP A 104 2.02 -4.60 0.35
CA ASP A 104 1.27 -4.17 -0.84
C ASP A 104 1.86 -4.76 -2.13
N SER A 105 3.18 -4.70 -2.28
CA SER A 105 3.87 -5.28 -3.45
C SER A 105 3.65 -6.79 -3.57
N VAL A 106 3.74 -7.54 -2.45
CA VAL A 106 3.63 -9.00 -2.45
C VAL A 106 2.18 -9.43 -2.76
N VAL A 107 1.15 -8.77 -2.20
CA VAL A 107 -0.25 -9.12 -2.51
C VAL A 107 -0.58 -8.85 -3.99
N LYS A 108 -0.07 -7.75 -4.56
CA LYS A 108 -0.19 -7.44 -5.98
C LYS A 108 0.53 -8.47 -6.86
N MET A 109 1.74 -8.89 -6.49
CA MET A 109 2.48 -9.96 -7.20
C MET A 109 1.72 -11.29 -7.21
N MET A 110 0.94 -11.57 -6.18
CA MET A 110 0.11 -12.77 -6.09
C MET A 110 -1.23 -12.65 -6.82
N GLY A 111 -1.55 -11.48 -7.40
CA GLY A 111 -2.81 -11.23 -8.08
C GLY A 111 -4.02 -11.20 -7.13
N VAL A 112 -3.80 -10.81 -5.86
CA VAL A 112 -4.84 -10.79 -4.83
C VAL A 112 -5.44 -9.39 -4.73
N GLY A 113 -6.76 -9.32 -4.92
CA GLY A 113 -7.55 -8.09 -4.83
C GLY A 113 -7.36 -7.15 -6.03
N TYR A 114 -8.29 -6.21 -6.18
CA TYR A 114 -8.21 -5.17 -7.21
C TYR A 114 -8.53 -3.79 -6.62
N SER A 115 -7.53 -2.92 -6.51
CA SER A 115 -7.68 -1.55 -5.99
C SER A 115 -7.72 -0.47 -7.09
N GLY A 116 -8.03 -0.86 -8.33
CA GLY A 116 -7.91 0.00 -9.52
C GLY A 116 -6.47 0.16 -10.02
N ASP A 117 -5.53 -0.60 -9.46
CA ASP A 117 -4.10 -0.57 -9.80
C ASP A 117 -3.58 -2.01 -9.90
N PRO A 118 -3.60 -2.61 -11.11
CA PRO A 118 -3.18 -4.00 -11.28
C PRO A 118 -1.67 -4.18 -11.28
N PHE A 119 -0.90 -3.09 -11.25
CA PHE A 119 0.54 -3.14 -11.44
C PHE A 119 1.30 -3.20 -10.12
N VAL A 120 2.32 -4.05 -10.09
CA VAL A 120 3.29 -4.08 -8.99
C VAL A 120 4.20 -2.86 -9.13
N HIS A 121 4.18 -1.99 -8.12
CA HIS A 121 5.09 -0.84 -8.07
C HIS A 121 6.54 -1.29 -7.86
N PRO A 122 7.52 -0.57 -8.41
CA PRO A 122 8.92 -0.86 -8.14
C PRO A 122 9.20 -0.80 -6.64
N VAL A 123 9.82 -1.87 -6.13
CA VAL A 123 10.18 -1.93 -4.71
C VAL A 123 11.28 -0.92 -4.41
N ASP A 124 11.07 -0.07 -3.40
CA ASP A 124 12.05 0.90 -2.92
C ASP A 124 13.31 0.16 -2.43
N LYS A 125 14.47 0.55 -2.96
CA LYS A 125 15.74 -0.11 -2.68
C LYS A 125 16.12 -0.06 -1.19
N GLN A 126 15.85 1.04 -0.51
CA GLN A 126 16.14 1.18 0.92
C GLN A 126 15.17 0.34 1.74
N ALA A 127 13.89 0.29 1.35
CA ALA A 127 12.91 -0.60 1.96
C ALA A 127 13.34 -2.08 1.82
N TRP A 128 13.76 -2.49 0.62
CA TRP A 128 14.26 -3.85 0.37
C TRP A 128 15.50 -4.18 1.21
N GLN A 129 16.46 -3.25 1.30
CA GLN A 129 17.67 -3.43 2.11
C GLN A 129 17.37 -3.49 3.61
N LEU A 130 16.46 -2.64 4.08
CA LEU A 130 16.06 -2.56 5.48
C LEU A 130 15.32 -3.82 5.93
N ILE A 131 14.43 -4.34 5.08
CA ILE A 131 13.73 -5.59 5.36
C ILE A 131 14.69 -6.77 5.14
N GLY A 132 15.50 -6.77 4.08
CA GLY A 132 16.58 -7.75 3.91
C GLY A 132 16.11 -9.20 3.92
N PHE A 133 14.96 -9.52 3.32
CA PHE A 133 14.53 -10.91 3.16
C PHE A 133 15.52 -11.66 2.27
N ASP A 134 15.93 -12.85 2.72
CA ASP A 134 16.61 -13.79 1.85
C ASP A 134 15.60 -14.59 1.00
N ARG A 135 16.11 -15.39 0.05
CA ARG A 135 15.26 -16.20 -0.84
C ARG A 135 14.38 -17.19 -0.06
N LYS A 136 14.89 -17.77 1.02
CA LYS A 136 14.16 -18.76 1.83
C LYS A 136 13.04 -18.09 2.59
N GLU A 137 13.31 -16.94 3.20
CA GLU A 137 12.29 -16.14 3.90
C GLU A 137 11.18 -15.67 2.95
N MET A 138 11.53 -15.23 1.73
CA MET A 138 10.54 -14.89 0.71
C MET A 138 9.67 -16.10 0.33
N PHE A 139 10.29 -17.27 0.11
CA PHE A 139 9.55 -18.49 -0.21
C PHE A 139 8.60 -18.91 0.91
N GLU A 140 9.05 -18.84 2.16
CA GLU A 140 8.19 -19.10 3.32
C GLU A 140 7.04 -18.09 3.40
N LEU A 141 7.30 -16.80 3.15
CA LEU A 141 6.28 -15.76 3.14
C LEU A 141 5.19 -16.06 2.10
N PHE A 142 5.56 -16.31 0.84
CA PHE A 142 4.59 -16.63 -0.22
C PHE A 142 3.75 -17.85 0.13
N ARG A 143 4.39 -18.93 0.60
CA ARG A 143 3.69 -20.17 1.02
C ARG A 143 2.72 -19.93 2.16
N ASP A 144 3.13 -19.16 3.18
CA ASP A 144 2.28 -18.86 4.33
C ASP A 144 1.06 -18.03 3.91
N MET A 145 1.23 -17.10 2.95
CA MET A 145 0.11 -16.32 2.40
C MET A 145 -0.82 -17.15 1.51
N GLU A 146 -0.30 -18.01 0.64
CA GLU A 146 -1.12 -18.94 -0.16
C GLU A 146 -2.01 -19.80 0.73
N ARG A 147 -1.45 -20.33 1.82
CA ARG A 147 -2.23 -21.10 2.80
C ARG A 147 -3.32 -20.25 3.43
N GLY A 148 -2.98 -19.05 3.91
CA GLY A 148 -3.96 -18.14 4.52
C GLY A 148 -5.09 -17.73 3.58
N LEU A 149 -4.80 -17.55 2.29
CA LEU A 149 -5.80 -17.26 1.26
C LEU A 149 -6.68 -18.47 0.94
N SER A 150 -6.10 -19.69 0.93
CA SER A 150 -6.88 -20.91 0.70
C SER A 150 -7.87 -21.24 1.83
N GLU A 151 -7.56 -20.79 3.04
CA GLU A 151 -8.43 -20.92 4.22
C GLU A 151 -9.49 -19.79 4.30
N TYR A 152 -9.37 -18.75 3.47
CA TYR A 152 -10.27 -17.61 3.46
C TYR A 152 -11.46 -17.86 2.51
N GLU A 153 -12.66 -18.09 3.07
CA GLU A 153 -13.91 -18.30 2.32
C GLU A 153 -14.69 -17.00 2.04
N GLY A 154 -14.09 -15.83 2.26
CA GLY A 154 -14.75 -14.53 2.03
C GLY A 154 -14.72 -14.09 0.56
N PRO A 155 -15.56 -13.10 0.17
CA PRO A 155 -15.55 -12.57 -1.18
C PRO A 155 -14.18 -11.97 -1.54
N ILE A 156 -13.61 -12.40 -2.65
CA ILE A 156 -12.47 -11.73 -3.30
C ILE A 156 -13.07 -10.52 -4.02
N PHE A 157 -12.88 -9.32 -3.46
CA PHE A 157 -13.35 -8.05 -4.03
C PHE A 157 -12.52 -7.64 -5.25
#